data_AF-A0A3M4KC68-F1
#
_entry.id   AF-A0A3M4KC68-F1
#
_cell.length_a   1.000
_cell.length_b   1.000
_cell.length_c   1.000
_cell.angle_alpha   90.00
_cell.angle_beta   90.00
_cell.angle_gamma   90.00
#
_symmetry.space_group_name_H-M   'P 1'
#
loop_
_entity.id
_entity.type
_entity.pdbx_description
1 polymer ?
#
loop_
_entity_poly.entity_id
_entity_poly.type
_entity_poly.pdbx_seq_one_letter_code
_entity_poly.pdbx_strand_id
1 'polypeptide(L)'
;MKLTLAALLLTALTLQGCAFAPGQHMTPEDVTRSDPDEPKAQLVEVTPKSLQQQQQRATAEARALPQELLDYKTPEYVIGAGDTLLVTVFEHPELTAPGSQDQLDANTREVLNDGTLYFPYVGRIRAGGRTVGEVREQLRMGLSPQYTEVKVDVKVLRYNSQRILLSGSFKVPGPQPVTNIPLSLVQAVSVAGVDLTDANLAGLTLRRDGRDYLIDIDALNRKDSKLSRIFLKDGDYLHLNSNSRNKIYVLGEVRNPQVISFGTTRLTLLEALGNSGGLSPDSADGNAVYVIRGAENFAAATSTVYHLNAKKPTAYLLAGQFELKAQDVVFVGPADITRWSRFISQLLGSASVVQTGAAFRN
;
A
#
# COMPACT_ATOMS: atom_id res chain seq x y z
N MET A 1 -5.88 -64.39 33.84
CA MET A 1 -4.76 -63.44 34.02
C MET A 1 -4.11 -62.98 32.71
N LYS A 2 -3.90 -63.84 31.70
CA LYS A 2 -3.33 -63.42 30.40
C LYS A 2 -4.27 -62.57 29.51
N LEU A 3 -5.57 -62.88 29.46
CA LEU A 3 -6.55 -62.07 28.70
C LEU A 3 -6.78 -60.68 29.31
N THR A 4 -6.79 -60.57 30.64
CA THR A 4 -6.95 -59.30 31.34
C THR A 4 -5.74 -58.40 31.15
N LEU A 5 -4.52 -58.96 31.08
CA LEU A 5 -3.30 -58.20 30.79
C LEU A 5 -3.26 -57.71 29.33
N ALA A 6 -3.71 -58.54 28.38
CA ALA A 6 -3.80 -58.17 26.97
C ALA A 6 -4.85 -57.06 26.73
N ALA A 7 -6.01 -57.12 27.39
CA ALA A 7 -7.02 -56.07 27.32
C ALA A 7 -6.53 -54.74 27.92
N LEU A 8 -5.75 -54.79 29.02
CA LEU A 8 -5.12 -53.62 29.65
C LEU A 8 -4.02 -52.99 28.77
N LEU A 9 -3.22 -53.82 28.10
CA LEU A 9 -2.22 -53.36 27.12
C LEU A 9 -2.88 -52.75 25.88
N LEU A 10 -3.95 -53.35 25.36
CA LEU A 10 -4.68 -52.81 24.21
C LEU A 10 -5.36 -51.48 24.54
N THR A 11 -5.97 -51.36 25.72
CA THR A 11 -6.56 -50.09 26.19
C THR A 11 -5.48 -49.02 26.41
N ALA A 12 -4.34 -49.37 27.03
CA ALA A 12 -3.22 -48.45 27.20
C ALA A 12 -2.63 -47.96 25.86
N LEU A 13 -2.53 -48.83 24.84
CA LEU A 13 -2.11 -48.42 23.49
C LEU A 13 -3.15 -47.52 22.80
N THR A 14 -4.46 -47.77 22.98
CA THR A 14 -5.51 -46.89 22.41
C THR A 14 -5.56 -45.52 23.09
N LEU A 15 -5.21 -45.42 24.38
CA LEU A 15 -5.19 -44.16 25.14
C LEU A 15 -3.97 -43.29 24.82
N GLN A 16 -2.85 -43.87 24.37
CA GLN A 16 -1.67 -43.11 23.95
C GLN A 16 -1.74 -42.61 22.50
N GLY A 17 -2.67 -43.12 21.68
CA GLY A 17 -2.84 -42.70 20.27
C GLY A 17 -3.27 -41.25 20.08
N CYS A 18 -3.89 -40.62 21.09
CA CYS A 18 -4.29 -39.21 21.03
C CYS A 18 -3.11 -38.23 21.04
N ALA A 19 -1.92 -38.65 21.48
CA ALA A 19 -0.72 -37.81 21.53
C ALA A 19 0.08 -37.81 20.21
N PHE A 20 -0.22 -38.71 19.27
CA PHE A 20 0.56 -38.91 18.03
C PHE A 20 -0.26 -38.73 16.76
N ALA A 21 -1.36 -37.97 16.83
CA ALA A 21 -2.08 -37.62 15.62
C ALA A 21 -1.19 -36.72 14.73
N PRO A 22 -0.95 -37.11 13.47
CA PRO A 22 -0.10 -36.37 12.54
C PRO A 22 -0.70 -34.99 12.20
N GLY A 23 0.17 -34.01 12.04
CA GLY A 23 -0.18 -32.64 11.64
C GLY A 23 0.06 -31.61 12.73
N GLN A 24 0.05 -30.34 12.32
CA GLN A 24 0.25 -29.22 13.24
C GLN A 24 -1.01 -28.99 14.07
N HIS A 25 -0.84 -28.73 15.37
CA HIS A 25 -1.89 -28.25 16.25
C HIS A 25 -1.32 -27.23 17.22
N MET A 26 -2.17 -26.40 17.80
CA MET A 26 -1.77 -25.43 18.81
C MET A 26 -2.90 -25.27 19.82
N THR A 27 -2.56 -25.36 21.10
CA THR A 27 -3.47 -25.07 22.22
C THR A 27 -3.05 -23.76 22.90
N PRO A 28 -3.97 -23.07 23.62
CA PRO A 28 -3.62 -21.92 24.46
C PRO A 28 -2.45 -22.18 25.42
N GLU A 29 -2.36 -23.39 25.96
CA GLU A 29 -1.27 -23.80 26.86
C GLU A 29 0.07 -23.90 26.11
N ASP A 30 0.09 -24.32 24.86
CA ASP A 30 1.31 -24.41 24.06
C ASP A 30 1.93 -23.03 23.82
N VAL A 31 1.11 -21.99 23.65
CA VAL A 31 1.58 -20.60 23.45
C VAL A 31 2.25 -20.03 24.70
N THR A 32 1.75 -20.40 25.88
CA THR A 32 2.21 -19.84 27.16
C THR A 32 3.33 -20.66 27.79
N ARG A 33 3.59 -21.87 27.28
CA ARG A 33 4.71 -22.71 27.71
C ARG A 33 6.03 -22.09 27.22
N SER A 34 6.99 -21.94 28.13
CA SER A 34 8.33 -21.47 27.75
C SER A 34 9.15 -22.63 27.19
N ASP A 35 9.47 -22.57 25.90
CA ASP A 35 10.41 -23.46 25.23
C ASP A 35 11.70 -22.67 24.90
N PRO A 36 12.91 -23.15 25.27
CA PRO A 36 14.17 -22.49 24.94
C PRO A 36 14.44 -22.35 23.43
N ASP A 37 13.88 -23.24 22.62
CA ASP A 37 14.11 -23.31 21.17
C ASP A 37 13.03 -22.56 20.37
N GLU A 38 11.98 -22.07 21.02
CA GLU A 38 10.90 -21.31 20.38
C GLU A 38 10.90 -19.82 20.76
N PRO A 39 10.45 -18.92 19.86
CA PRO A 39 10.26 -17.52 20.20
C PRO A 39 9.24 -17.35 21.31
N LYS A 40 9.57 -16.53 22.32
CA LYS A 40 8.62 -16.19 23.39
C LYS A 40 7.36 -15.58 22.80
N ALA A 41 6.21 -16.12 23.18
CA ALA A 41 4.91 -15.64 22.76
C ALA A 41 4.02 -15.30 23.96
N GLN A 42 3.14 -14.32 23.78
CA GLN A 42 2.03 -14.05 24.68
C GLN A 42 0.70 -14.37 23.99
N LEU A 43 -0.23 -14.96 24.73
CA LEU A 43 -1.58 -15.22 24.26
C LEU A 43 -2.49 -14.03 24.55
N VAL A 44 -3.23 -13.56 23.54
CA VAL A 44 -4.22 -12.49 23.67
C VAL A 44 -5.55 -12.94 23.08
N GLU A 45 -6.58 -13.03 23.92
CA GLU A 45 -7.93 -13.35 23.45
C GLU A 45 -8.51 -12.19 22.61
N VAL A 46 -9.09 -12.51 21.45
CA VAL A 46 -9.81 -11.56 20.61
C VAL A 46 -11.18 -11.31 21.24
N THR A 47 -11.32 -10.16 21.88
CA THR A 47 -12.50 -9.73 22.64
C THR A 47 -12.79 -8.26 22.32
N PRO A 48 -13.98 -7.73 22.61
CA PRO A 48 -14.25 -6.30 22.43
C PRO A 48 -13.21 -5.39 23.09
N LYS A 49 -12.69 -5.80 24.27
CA LYS A 49 -11.67 -5.04 25.00
C LYS A 49 -10.32 -5.04 24.28
N SER A 50 -9.85 -6.20 23.79
CA SER A 50 -8.56 -6.26 23.09
C SER A 50 -8.62 -5.58 21.72
N LEU A 51 -9.77 -5.63 21.03
CA LEU A 51 -10.02 -4.88 19.80
C LEU A 51 -9.98 -3.36 20.03
N GLN A 52 -10.62 -2.87 21.09
CA GLN A 52 -10.56 -1.45 21.45
C GLN A 52 -9.11 -1.00 21.74
N GLN A 53 -8.34 -1.83 22.44
CA GLN A 53 -6.92 -1.56 22.70
C GLN A 53 -6.10 -1.54 21.40
N GLN A 54 -6.36 -2.48 20.48
CA GLN A 54 -5.71 -2.50 19.16
C GLN A 54 -6.02 -1.22 18.38
N GLN A 55 -7.28 -0.79 18.34
CA GLN A 55 -7.70 0.41 17.62
C GLN A 55 -7.10 1.69 18.22
N GLN A 56 -7.01 1.77 19.55
CA GLN A 56 -6.35 2.88 20.23
C GLN A 56 -4.86 2.95 19.89
N ARG A 57 -4.16 1.81 19.86
CA ARG A 57 -2.75 1.74 19.44
C ARG A 57 -2.58 2.15 17.99
N ALA A 58 -3.41 1.64 17.08
CA ALA A 58 -3.38 2.01 15.67
C ALA A 58 -3.60 3.52 15.48
N THR A 59 -4.51 4.12 16.25
CA THR A 59 -4.75 5.59 16.20
C THR A 59 -3.57 6.38 16.76
N ALA A 60 -2.89 5.88 17.80
CA ALA A 60 -1.71 6.52 18.37
C ALA A 60 -0.48 6.40 17.45
N GLU A 61 -0.36 5.29 16.71
CA GLU A 61 0.70 5.05 15.73
C GLU A 61 0.44 5.76 14.40
N ALA A 62 -0.81 6.14 14.10
CA ALA A 62 -1.18 6.84 12.88
C ALA A 62 -0.48 8.21 12.82
N ARG A 63 0.42 8.36 11.85
CA ARG A 63 1.11 9.63 11.61
C ARG A 63 0.12 10.64 11.04
N ALA A 64 -0.16 11.69 11.80
CA ALA A 64 -0.88 12.83 11.27
C ALA A 64 -0.11 13.46 10.11
N LEU A 65 -0.83 13.92 9.08
CA LEU A 65 -0.22 14.70 8.01
C LEU A 65 0.45 15.95 8.60
N PRO A 66 1.74 16.21 8.31
CA PRO A 66 2.42 17.40 8.79
C PRO A 66 1.72 18.67 8.32
N GLN A 67 1.54 19.64 9.22
CA GLN A 67 0.85 20.90 8.90
C GLN A 67 1.55 21.67 7.79
N GLU A 68 2.88 21.57 7.69
CA GLU A 68 3.67 22.20 6.62
C GLU A 68 3.24 21.76 5.20
N LEU A 69 2.74 20.53 5.04
CA LEU A 69 2.18 20.07 3.75
C LEU A 69 0.78 20.65 3.48
N LEU A 70 -0.02 20.87 4.53
CA LEU A 70 -1.40 21.36 4.44
C LEU A 70 -1.49 22.88 4.32
N ASP A 71 -0.47 23.58 4.81
CA ASP A 71 -0.38 25.04 4.84
C ASP A 71 0.32 25.60 3.60
N TYR A 72 1.06 24.76 2.86
CA TYR A 72 1.68 25.16 1.61
C TYR A 72 0.64 25.71 0.61
N LYS A 73 0.90 26.94 0.14
CA LYS A 73 0.12 27.60 -0.90
C LYS A 73 0.95 27.65 -2.17
N THR A 74 0.37 27.24 -3.29
CA THR A 74 1.02 27.35 -4.59
C THR A 74 1.19 28.83 -4.94
N PRO A 75 2.43 29.33 -5.12
CA PRO A 75 2.67 30.68 -5.59
C PRO A 75 2.21 30.84 -7.05
N GLU A 76 2.14 32.07 -7.54
CA GLU A 76 1.97 32.32 -8.97
C GLU A 76 3.10 31.64 -9.76
N TYR A 77 2.77 31.09 -10.93
CA TYR A 77 3.76 30.44 -11.76
C TYR A 77 4.81 31.43 -12.26
N VAL A 78 6.07 31.09 -12.00
CA VAL A 78 7.24 31.83 -12.45
C VAL A 78 7.86 31.09 -13.63
N ILE A 79 8.07 31.79 -14.73
CA ILE A 79 8.68 31.23 -15.94
C ILE A 79 10.10 30.75 -15.61
N GLY A 80 10.50 29.60 -16.15
CA GLY A 80 11.84 29.05 -15.99
C GLY A 80 12.50 28.71 -17.33
N ALA A 81 13.77 28.31 -17.26
CA ALA A 81 14.50 27.85 -18.44
C ALA A 81 13.86 26.59 -19.04
N GLY A 82 13.75 26.54 -20.36
CA GLY A 82 13.09 25.48 -21.14
C GLY A 82 11.60 25.69 -21.37
N ASP A 83 10.94 26.60 -20.65
CA ASP A 83 9.54 26.94 -20.93
C ASP A 83 9.40 27.51 -22.34
N THR A 84 8.26 27.21 -22.98
CA THR A 84 7.91 27.80 -24.27
C THR A 84 6.79 28.80 -24.06
N LEU A 85 7.03 30.07 -24.37
CA LEU A 85 6.02 31.11 -24.33
C LEU A 85 5.37 31.29 -25.70
N LEU A 86 4.07 31.49 -25.74
CA LEU A 86 3.35 32.01 -26.89
C LEU A 86 3.15 33.51 -26.68
N VAL A 87 3.71 34.31 -27.59
CA VAL A 87 3.58 35.77 -27.55
C VAL A 87 2.73 36.21 -28.74
N THR A 88 1.64 36.92 -28.45
CA THR A 88 0.72 37.46 -29.45
C THR A 88 0.73 38.98 -29.36
N VAL A 89 1.04 39.65 -30.46
CA VAL A 89 0.95 41.12 -30.57
C VAL A 89 -0.24 41.46 -31.45
N PHE A 90 -1.31 41.98 -30.85
CA PHE A 90 -2.53 42.29 -31.59
C PHE A 90 -2.29 43.43 -32.58
N GLU A 91 -3.03 43.41 -33.69
CA GLU A 91 -2.96 44.42 -34.76
C GLU A 91 -1.58 44.48 -35.47
N HIS A 92 -0.67 43.57 -35.12
CA HIS A 92 0.69 43.41 -35.68
C HIS A 92 0.96 41.96 -36.10
N PRO A 93 0.32 41.47 -37.19
CA PRO A 93 0.52 40.11 -37.69
C PRO A 93 1.97 39.81 -38.10
N GLU A 94 2.75 40.82 -38.47
CA GLU A 94 4.18 40.71 -38.78
C GLU A 94 5.03 40.29 -37.58
N LEU A 95 4.59 40.59 -36.36
CA LEU A 95 5.23 40.17 -35.10
C LEU A 95 4.67 38.86 -34.58
N THR A 96 3.49 38.47 -35.08
CA THR A 96 2.67 37.34 -34.64
C THR A 96 2.61 36.21 -35.68
N ALA A 97 3.30 36.33 -36.82
CA ALA A 97 3.56 35.26 -37.80
C ALA A 97 4.31 35.83 -39.01
N PRO A 98 5.61 36.19 -38.88
CA PRO A 98 6.38 36.61 -40.04
C PRO A 98 6.59 35.44 -41.02
N GLY A 99 5.69 35.31 -42.01
CA GLY A 99 5.88 34.49 -43.20
C GLY A 99 5.67 32.97 -43.07
N SER A 100 5.04 32.47 -42.00
CA SER A 100 4.74 31.03 -41.85
C SER A 100 3.27 30.69 -42.10
N GLN A 101 3.02 29.54 -42.73
CA GLN A 101 1.68 28.95 -42.85
C GLN A 101 1.17 28.46 -41.47
N ASP A 102 2.10 28.06 -40.60
CA ASP A 102 1.86 27.65 -39.22
C ASP A 102 2.09 28.82 -38.25
N GLN A 103 0.99 29.47 -37.86
CA GLN A 103 0.96 30.66 -36.99
C GLN A 103 1.46 30.35 -35.56
N LEU A 104 1.43 29.10 -35.14
CA LEU A 104 1.83 28.68 -33.80
C LEU A 104 3.36 28.73 -33.64
N ASP A 105 4.11 28.15 -34.57
CA ASP A 105 5.57 28.04 -34.44
C ASP A 105 6.26 29.41 -34.48
N ALA A 106 5.79 30.33 -35.31
CA ALA A 106 6.35 31.68 -35.43
C ALA A 106 6.18 32.55 -34.16
N ASN A 107 5.22 32.21 -33.30
CA ASN A 107 4.92 32.93 -32.06
C ASN A 107 5.51 32.30 -30.81
N THR A 108 6.08 31.11 -30.96
CA THR A 108 6.71 30.42 -29.85
C THR A 108 8.09 30.97 -29.56
N ARG A 109 8.36 31.20 -28.28
CA ARG A 109 9.61 31.71 -27.76
C ARG A 109 10.07 30.80 -26.64
N GLU A 110 11.10 30.01 -26.91
CA GLU A 110 11.74 29.19 -25.89
C GLU A 110 12.59 30.07 -24.97
N VAL A 111 12.48 29.83 -23.67
CA VAL A 111 13.31 30.45 -22.66
C VAL A 111 14.61 29.66 -22.56
N LEU A 112 15.72 30.30 -22.92
CA LEU A 112 17.06 29.69 -22.93
C LEU A 112 17.54 29.35 -21.51
N ASN A 113 18.64 28.61 -21.42
CA ASN A 113 19.24 28.17 -20.15
C ASN A 113 19.67 29.32 -19.23
N ASP A 114 20.04 30.48 -19.78
CA ASP A 114 20.31 31.70 -19.01
C ASP A 114 19.02 32.44 -18.57
N GLY A 115 17.87 31.86 -18.89
CA GLY A 115 16.54 32.34 -18.61
C GLY A 115 16.15 33.59 -19.41
N THR A 116 16.77 33.80 -20.56
CA THR A 116 16.38 34.85 -21.51
C THR A 116 15.60 34.28 -22.69
N LEU A 117 14.87 35.13 -23.40
CA LEU A 117 14.34 34.83 -24.73
C LEU A 117 14.62 36.01 -25.66
N TYR A 118 14.60 35.77 -26.97
CA TYR A 118 14.72 36.81 -27.97
C TYR A 118 13.35 37.16 -28.57
N PHE A 119 13.04 38.45 -28.62
CA PHE A 119 11.86 38.96 -29.31
C PHE A 119 12.25 40.05 -30.33
N PRO A 120 11.75 40.02 -31.58
CA PRO A 120 12.06 41.02 -32.59
C PRO A 120 11.82 42.45 -32.10
N TYR A 121 12.68 43.40 -32.51
CA TYR A 121 12.66 44.82 -32.13
C TYR A 121 12.96 45.14 -30.65
N VAL A 122 12.67 44.22 -29.73
CA VAL A 122 13.00 44.34 -28.31
C VAL A 122 14.39 43.80 -27.99
N GLY A 123 14.82 42.75 -28.71
CA GLY A 123 16.06 42.04 -28.46
C GLY A 123 15.92 40.97 -27.38
N ARG A 124 16.97 40.79 -26.57
CA ARG A 124 17.01 39.79 -25.50
C ARG A 124 16.32 40.31 -24.25
N ILE A 125 15.34 39.57 -23.75
CA ILE A 125 14.63 39.87 -22.51
C ILE A 125 14.82 38.74 -21.49
N ARG A 126 14.86 39.10 -20.20
CA ARG A 126 14.92 38.13 -19.10
C ARG A 126 13.50 37.66 -18.78
N ALA A 127 13.20 36.40 -19.06
CA ALA A 127 11.89 35.81 -18.77
C ALA A 127 11.91 34.86 -17.57
N GLY A 128 13.00 34.09 -17.40
CA GLY A 128 13.15 33.21 -16.25
C GLY A 128 13.15 33.98 -14.92
N GLY A 129 12.49 33.45 -13.90
CA GLY A 129 12.31 34.15 -12.63
C GLY A 129 11.23 35.24 -12.65
N ARG A 130 10.50 35.41 -13.76
CA ARG A 130 9.40 36.38 -13.89
C ARG A 130 8.04 35.72 -14.08
N THR A 131 6.97 36.40 -13.71
CA THR A 131 5.61 35.98 -14.05
C THR A 131 5.29 36.32 -15.50
N VAL A 132 4.23 35.70 -16.03
CA VAL A 132 3.71 36.01 -17.37
C VAL A 132 3.32 37.50 -17.48
N GLY A 133 2.76 38.07 -16.41
CA GLY A 133 2.39 39.49 -16.37
C GLY A 133 3.60 40.42 -16.48
N GLU A 134 4.70 40.10 -15.79
CA GLU A 134 5.93 40.89 -15.84
C GLU A 134 6.60 40.83 -17.22
N VAL A 135 6.61 39.66 -17.86
CA VAL A 135 7.14 39.50 -19.22
C VAL A 135 6.27 40.25 -20.24
N ARG A 136 4.94 40.20 -20.09
CA ARG A 136 4.00 40.95 -20.93
C ARG A 136 4.30 42.46 -20.86
N GLU A 137 4.46 43.00 -19.66
CA GLU A 137 4.73 44.43 -19.49
C GLU A 137 6.10 44.83 -20.04
N GLN A 138 7.11 43.98 -19.85
CA GLN A 138 8.43 44.22 -20.44
C GLN A 138 8.39 44.25 -21.98
N LEU A 139 7.65 43.34 -22.61
CA LEU A 139 7.47 43.32 -24.06
C LEU A 139 6.72 44.56 -24.55
N ARG A 140 5.65 44.95 -23.85
CA ARG A 140 4.88 46.16 -24.18
C ARG A 140 5.77 47.40 -24.15
N MET A 141 6.56 47.58 -23.09
CA MET A 141 7.50 48.71 -22.98
C MET A 141 8.59 48.66 -24.04
N GLY A 142 9.13 47.48 -24.35
CA GLY A 142 10.17 47.29 -25.36
C GLY A 142 9.72 47.57 -26.79
N LEU A 143 8.43 47.35 -27.10
CA LEU A 143 7.85 47.62 -28.43
C LEU A 143 7.33 49.04 -28.60
N SER A 144 7.04 49.75 -27.50
CA SER A 144 6.47 51.11 -27.50
C SER A 144 7.28 52.17 -28.27
N PRO A 145 8.63 52.11 -28.40
CA PRO A 145 9.34 53.12 -29.19
C PRO A 145 9.19 52.92 -30.72
N GLN A 146 8.65 51.79 -31.16
CA GLN A 146 8.52 51.43 -32.58
C GLN A 146 7.05 51.33 -33.02
N TYR A 147 6.16 51.08 -32.06
CA TYR A 147 4.73 50.85 -32.31
C TYR A 147 3.88 51.62 -31.30
N THR A 148 2.83 52.28 -31.79
CA THR A 148 1.87 53.02 -30.97
C THR A 148 0.78 52.07 -30.46
N GLU A 149 0.33 52.24 -29.21
CA GLU A 149 -0.78 51.45 -28.61
C GLU A 149 -0.59 49.92 -28.65
N VAL A 150 0.62 49.43 -28.38
CA VAL A 150 0.94 47.99 -28.41
C VAL A 150 0.12 47.19 -27.40
N LYS A 151 -0.63 46.20 -27.88
CA LYS A 151 -1.36 45.21 -27.07
C LYS A 151 -0.66 43.86 -27.18
N VAL A 152 -0.11 43.38 -26.08
CA VAL A 152 0.63 42.10 -26.00
C VAL A 152 -0.12 41.11 -25.10
N ASP A 153 -0.28 39.88 -25.56
CA ASP A 153 -0.62 38.73 -24.73
C ASP A 153 0.54 37.75 -24.68
N VAL A 154 0.74 37.15 -23.50
CA VAL A 154 1.79 36.16 -23.25
C VAL A 154 1.14 34.99 -22.53
N LYS A 155 1.41 33.77 -22.97
CA LYS A 155 0.97 32.54 -22.32
C LYS A 155 2.12 31.54 -22.30
N VAL A 156 2.16 30.67 -21.32
CA VAL A 156 3.07 29.51 -21.35
C VAL A 156 2.39 28.42 -22.17
N LEU A 157 2.98 28.07 -23.31
CA LEU A 157 2.52 27.00 -24.18
C LEU A 157 3.00 25.63 -23.69
N ARG A 158 4.26 25.55 -23.24
CA ARG A 158 4.86 24.33 -22.69
C ARG A 158 5.55 24.64 -21.37
N TYR A 159 5.12 23.94 -20.33
CA TYR A 159 5.66 24.01 -18.97
C TYR A 159 6.76 22.95 -18.83
N ASN A 160 8.00 23.32 -19.11
CA ASN A 160 9.13 22.38 -19.13
C ASN A 160 10.11 22.62 -18.00
N SER A 161 10.09 23.82 -17.41
CA SER A 161 11.05 24.23 -16.40
C SER A 161 10.79 23.61 -15.03
N GLN A 162 9.52 23.35 -14.69
CA GLN A 162 9.10 22.87 -13.38
C GLN A 162 8.33 21.56 -13.48
N ARG A 163 8.70 20.57 -12.68
CA ARG A 163 8.09 19.23 -12.69
C ARG A 163 8.22 18.52 -11.35
N ILE A 164 7.25 17.65 -11.11
CA ILE A 164 7.36 16.58 -10.12
C ILE A 164 7.80 15.30 -10.82
N LEU A 165 8.32 14.34 -10.04
CA LEU A 165 8.66 13.02 -10.55
C LEU A 165 7.86 11.93 -9.81
N LEU A 166 7.17 11.08 -10.56
CA LEU A 166 6.45 9.92 -10.02
C LEU A 166 7.16 8.61 -10.37
N SER A 167 7.15 7.65 -9.45
CA SER A 167 7.77 6.33 -9.64
C SER A 167 7.15 5.27 -8.74
N GLY A 168 7.51 4.00 -8.97
CA GLY A 168 6.95 2.86 -8.24
C GLY A 168 5.65 2.37 -8.86
N SER A 169 4.72 1.90 -8.05
CA SER A 169 3.48 1.21 -8.48
C SER A 169 2.39 2.13 -9.05
N PHE A 170 2.80 3.13 -9.86
CA PHE A 170 1.90 3.91 -10.71
C PHE A 170 1.78 3.27 -12.09
N LYS A 171 0.64 3.46 -12.76
CA LYS A 171 0.42 2.99 -14.14
C LYS A 171 1.25 3.79 -15.16
N VAL A 172 1.39 5.10 -14.93
CA VAL A 172 2.15 6.02 -15.77
C VAL A 172 3.18 6.74 -14.89
N PRO A 173 4.31 6.10 -14.55
CA PRO A 173 5.41 6.76 -13.85
C PRO A 173 6.13 7.74 -14.78
N GLY A 174 6.83 8.72 -14.21
CA GLY A 174 7.60 9.70 -14.96
C GLY A 174 7.41 11.13 -14.49
N PRO A 175 7.96 12.11 -15.22
CA PRO A 175 7.82 13.51 -14.89
C PRO A 175 6.41 14.01 -15.19
N GLN A 176 5.86 14.83 -14.30
CA GLN A 176 4.61 15.56 -14.52
C GLN A 176 4.86 17.06 -14.35
N PRO A 177 4.47 17.91 -15.32
CA PRO A 177 4.76 19.34 -15.26
C PRO A 177 3.95 20.05 -14.18
N VAL A 178 4.58 21.02 -13.52
CA VAL A 178 3.90 22.01 -12.68
C VAL A 178 3.52 23.19 -13.55
N THR A 179 2.25 23.61 -13.50
CA THR A 179 1.71 24.66 -14.37
C THR A 179 1.22 25.85 -13.57
N ASN A 180 0.57 26.81 -14.25
CA ASN A 180 -0.16 27.90 -13.60
C ASN A 180 -1.43 27.46 -12.85
N ILE A 181 -1.84 26.19 -12.99
CA ILE A 181 -2.92 25.60 -12.22
C ILE A 181 -2.30 24.83 -11.05
N PRO A 182 -2.64 25.14 -9.79
CA PRO A 182 -2.15 24.42 -8.62
C PRO A 182 -2.36 22.91 -8.74
N LEU A 183 -1.25 22.16 -8.73
CA LEU A 183 -1.25 20.70 -8.80
C LEU A 183 -1.38 20.11 -7.40
N SER A 184 -2.53 19.53 -7.08
CA SER A 184 -2.72 18.76 -5.84
C SER A 184 -2.15 17.35 -5.95
N LEU A 185 -1.84 16.75 -4.81
CA LEU A 185 -1.43 15.35 -4.70
C LEU A 185 -2.46 14.41 -5.34
N VAL A 186 -3.75 14.67 -5.09
CA VAL A 186 -4.84 13.84 -5.63
C VAL A 186 -4.89 13.93 -7.15
N GLN A 187 -4.70 15.11 -7.73
CA GLN A 187 -4.63 15.28 -9.19
C GLN A 187 -3.41 14.56 -9.77
N ALA A 188 -2.23 14.69 -9.17
CA ALA A 188 -1.02 14.01 -9.63
C ALA A 188 -1.18 12.48 -9.62
N VAL A 189 -1.65 11.92 -8.50
CA VAL A 189 -1.92 10.48 -8.37
C VAL A 189 -3.00 10.01 -9.34
N SER A 190 -4.02 10.83 -9.59
CA SER A 190 -5.11 10.50 -10.51
C SER A 190 -4.65 10.47 -11.98
N VAL A 191 -3.78 11.41 -12.39
CA VAL A 191 -3.20 11.44 -13.74
C VAL A 191 -2.25 10.27 -13.95
N ALA A 192 -1.38 9.98 -12.98
CA ALA A 192 -0.44 8.86 -13.07
C ALA A 192 -1.15 7.49 -12.99
N GLY A 193 -2.26 7.42 -12.25
CA GLY A 193 -3.02 6.20 -11.97
C GLY A 193 -2.26 5.22 -11.07
N VAL A 194 -2.96 4.49 -10.21
CA VAL A 194 -2.35 3.50 -9.31
C VAL A 194 -2.53 2.09 -9.86
N ASP A 195 -1.47 1.27 -9.83
CA ASP A 195 -1.58 -0.17 -10.06
C ASP A 195 -2.06 -0.86 -8.78
N LEU A 196 -3.38 -1.05 -8.64
CA LEU A 196 -3.98 -1.65 -7.45
C LEU A 196 -3.58 -3.11 -7.20
N THR A 197 -2.97 -3.80 -8.18
CA THR A 197 -2.52 -5.18 -8.00
C THR A 197 -1.19 -5.26 -7.26
N ASP A 198 -0.33 -4.24 -7.43
CA ASP A 198 1.00 -4.17 -6.83
C ASP A 198 1.16 -3.02 -5.83
N ALA A 199 0.29 -2.02 -5.77
CA ALA A 199 0.51 -0.85 -4.93
C ALA A 199 0.23 -1.08 -3.44
N ASN A 200 1.11 -0.53 -2.59
CA ASN A 200 0.86 -0.28 -1.17
C ASN A 200 0.32 1.15 -1.01
N LEU A 201 -0.99 1.29 -0.87
CA LEU A 201 -1.71 2.56 -0.73
C LEU A 201 -1.39 3.30 0.57
N ALA A 202 -0.94 2.61 1.61
CA ALA A 202 -0.43 3.27 2.83
C ALA A 202 1.02 3.77 2.68
N GLY A 203 1.68 3.43 1.57
CA GLY A 203 3.12 3.49 1.38
C GLY A 203 3.60 4.56 0.40
N LEU A 204 2.83 5.63 0.14
CA LEU A 204 3.29 6.71 -0.73
C LEU A 204 4.32 7.56 0.01
N THR A 205 5.51 7.69 -0.54
CA THR A 205 6.54 8.61 -0.04
C THR A 205 6.57 9.87 -0.90
N LEU A 206 6.28 11.02 -0.31
CA LEU A 206 6.60 12.33 -0.87
C LEU A 206 7.95 12.77 -0.33
N ARG A 207 8.93 13.00 -1.21
CA ARG A 207 10.20 13.63 -0.87
C ARG A 207 10.17 15.08 -1.34
N ARG A 208 10.33 16.01 -0.39
CA ARG A 208 10.30 17.46 -0.62
C ARG A 208 11.34 18.14 0.26
N ASP A 209 12.16 19.01 -0.33
CA ASP A 209 13.19 19.78 0.37
C ASP A 209 14.10 18.93 1.28
N GLY A 210 14.45 17.71 0.84
CA GLY A 210 15.28 16.77 1.59
C GLY A 210 14.57 16.03 2.75
N ARG A 211 13.24 16.18 2.89
CA ARG A 211 12.42 15.46 3.87
C ARG A 211 11.52 14.45 3.20
N ASP A 212 11.35 13.29 3.86
CA ASP A 212 10.46 12.22 3.41
C ASP A 212 9.17 12.21 4.25
N TYR A 213 8.04 12.26 3.56
CA TYR A 213 6.69 12.24 4.11
C TYR A 213 6.02 10.95 3.69
N LEU A 214 5.71 10.09 4.65
CA LEU A 214 4.89 8.90 4.41
C LEU A 214 3.41 9.32 4.42
N ILE A 215 2.72 9.04 3.32
CA ILE A 215 1.35 9.43 3.07
C ILE A 215 0.52 8.18 2.78
N ASP A 216 -0.57 8.04 3.53
CA ASP A 216 -1.61 7.05 3.28
C ASP A 216 -2.58 7.60 2.23
N ILE A 217 -2.51 7.08 1.00
CA ILE A 217 -3.45 7.45 -0.08
C ILE A 217 -4.76 6.65 -0.04
N ASP A 218 -4.82 5.52 0.69
CA ASP A 218 -6.08 4.82 0.98
C ASP A 218 -7.03 5.72 1.80
N ALA A 219 -6.46 6.73 2.49
CA ALA A 219 -7.19 7.79 3.14
C ALA A 219 -8.24 8.48 2.27
N LEU A 220 -8.09 8.49 0.94
CA LEU A 220 -9.10 9.06 0.02
C LEU A 220 -10.47 8.41 0.15
N ASN A 221 -10.52 7.16 0.62
CA ASN A 221 -11.77 6.43 0.87
C ASN A 221 -12.45 6.84 2.19
N ARG A 222 -11.86 7.77 2.96
CA ARG A 222 -12.36 8.26 4.25
C ARG A 222 -12.91 9.68 4.14
N LYS A 223 -14.00 9.96 4.86
CA LYS A 223 -14.72 11.25 4.81
C LYS A 223 -13.89 12.44 5.31
N ASP A 224 -12.93 12.20 6.18
CA ASP A 224 -12.08 13.20 6.82
C ASP A 224 -10.73 13.42 6.09
N SER A 225 -10.57 12.87 4.89
CA SER A 225 -9.35 12.98 4.11
C SER A 225 -8.97 14.43 3.81
N LYS A 226 -7.71 14.78 4.06
CA LYS A 226 -7.14 16.11 3.77
C LYS A 226 -6.18 16.09 2.58
N LEU A 227 -6.06 14.97 1.86
CA LEU A 227 -5.06 14.79 0.80
C LEU A 227 -5.23 15.77 -0.37
N SER A 228 -6.45 16.20 -0.65
CA SER A 228 -6.73 17.21 -1.69
C SER A 228 -6.15 18.59 -1.36
N ARG A 229 -5.77 18.84 -0.10
CA ARG A 229 -5.13 20.09 0.35
C ARG A 229 -3.61 20.06 0.25
N ILE A 230 -3.02 18.92 -0.10
CA ILE A 230 -1.58 18.82 -0.31
C ILE A 230 -1.30 19.27 -1.73
N PHE A 231 -0.76 20.48 -1.89
CA PHE A 231 -0.29 20.97 -3.18
C PHE A 231 1.17 20.61 -3.40
N LEU A 232 1.49 20.26 -4.63
CA LEU A 232 2.82 19.88 -5.10
C LEU A 232 3.54 21.07 -5.70
N LYS A 233 4.88 21.01 -5.70
CA LYS A 233 5.76 22.03 -6.24
C LYS A 233 6.92 21.40 -7.00
N ASP A 234 7.64 22.24 -7.72
CA ASP A 234 8.83 21.81 -8.45
C ASP A 234 9.82 21.05 -7.56
N GLY A 235 10.40 19.98 -8.10
CA GLY A 235 11.36 19.13 -7.40
C GLY A 235 10.76 18.11 -6.45
N ASP A 236 9.44 18.11 -6.23
CA ASP A 236 8.79 17.04 -5.46
C ASP A 236 8.97 15.68 -6.15
N TYR A 237 9.27 14.66 -5.35
CA TYR A 237 9.36 13.28 -5.79
C TYR A 237 8.34 12.40 -5.07
N LEU A 238 7.51 11.71 -5.83
CA LEU A 238 6.50 10.77 -5.37
C LEU A 238 6.93 9.35 -5.70
N HIS A 239 7.06 8.52 -4.68
CA HIS A 239 7.37 7.10 -4.83
C HIS A 239 6.28 6.25 -4.16
N LEU A 240 5.56 5.45 -4.94
CA LEU A 240 4.54 4.54 -4.43
C LEU A 240 5.13 3.14 -4.29
N ASN A 241 5.23 2.66 -3.05
CA ASN A 241 5.81 1.35 -2.76
C ASN A 241 4.94 0.20 -3.30
N SER A 242 5.60 -0.90 -3.66
CA SER A 242 4.93 -2.17 -3.93
C SER A 242 4.41 -2.82 -2.63
N ASN A 243 3.32 -3.58 -2.74
CA ASN A 243 2.69 -4.41 -1.74
C ASN A 243 3.32 -5.81 -1.64
N SER A 244 4.44 -6.06 -2.32
CA SER A 244 5.14 -7.36 -2.33
C SER A 244 5.49 -7.92 -0.94
N ARG A 245 5.63 -7.05 0.08
CA ARG A 245 5.84 -7.43 1.48
C ARG A 245 4.55 -7.45 2.34
N ASN A 246 3.44 -6.93 1.82
CA ASN A 246 2.15 -6.90 2.50
C ASN A 246 1.39 -8.20 2.25
N LYS A 247 1.86 -9.28 2.89
CA LYS A 247 1.32 -10.63 2.74
C LYS A 247 0.76 -11.13 4.06
N ILE A 248 -0.38 -11.80 4.01
CA ILE A 248 -0.92 -12.61 5.10
C ILE A 248 -0.87 -14.07 4.66
N TYR A 249 -0.54 -14.95 5.59
CA TYR A 249 -0.49 -16.38 5.34
C TYR A 249 -1.68 -17.04 6.04
N VAL A 250 -2.60 -17.64 5.28
CA VAL A 250 -3.73 -18.38 5.85
C VAL A 250 -3.48 -19.87 5.69
N LEU A 251 -3.30 -20.56 6.82
CA LEU A 251 -2.85 -21.95 6.91
C LEU A 251 -3.79 -22.79 7.79
N GLY A 252 -3.64 -24.11 7.71
CA GLY A 252 -4.44 -25.05 8.50
C GLY A 252 -5.78 -25.40 7.87
N GLU A 253 -6.79 -25.67 8.70
CA GLU A 253 -8.10 -26.19 8.29
C GLU A 253 -9.07 -25.11 7.77
N VAL A 254 -8.62 -24.38 6.76
CA VAL A 254 -9.51 -23.58 5.91
C VAL A 254 -9.80 -24.33 4.62
N ARG A 255 -10.83 -23.93 3.87
CA ARG A 255 -11.13 -24.59 2.58
C ARG A 255 -10.00 -24.43 1.57
N ASN A 256 -9.43 -23.23 1.48
CA ASN A 256 -8.39 -22.88 0.52
C ASN A 256 -7.22 -22.16 1.22
N PRO A 257 -6.24 -22.90 1.79
CA PRO A 257 -5.04 -22.31 2.37
C PRO A 257 -4.25 -21.52 1.31
N GLN A 258 -3.87 -20.29 1.60
CA GLN A 258 -3.25 -19.40 0.62
C GLN A 258 -2.49 -18.23 1.24
N VAL A 259 -1.74 -17.53 0.39
CA VAL A 259 -1.12 -16.23 0.71
C VAL A 259 -1.98 -15.11 0.13
N ILE A 260 -2.38 -14.15 0.97
CA ILE A 260 -3.19 -13.00 0.58
C ILE A 260 -2.30 -11.77 0.55
N SER A 261 -2.16 -11.15 -0.63
CA SER A 261 -1.52 -9.84 -0.76
C SER A 261 -2.56 -8.73 -0.57
N PHE A 262 -2.17 -7.62 0.05
CA PHE A 262 -3.06 -6.48 0.23
C PHE A 262 -2.34 -5.14 0.07
N GLY A 263 -3.01 -4.19 -0.60
CA GLY A 263 -2.51 -2.84 -0.84
C GLY A 263 -3.08 -1.78 0.10
N THR A 264 -4.20 -2.05 0.76
CA THR A 264 -4.93 -1.10 1.61
C THR A 264 -4.30 -0.95 3.00
N THR A 265 -4.71 0.09 3.72
CA THR A 265 -4.26 0.31 5.11
C THR A 265 -4.87 -0.72 6.07
N ARG A 266 -5.97 -1.37 5.67
CA ARG A 266 -6.71 -2.33 6.50
C ARG A 266 -7.01 -3.61 5.73
N LEU A 267 -6.78 -4.74 6.40
CA LEU A 267 -7.27 -6.07 6.05
C LEU A 267 -7.68 -6.77 7.35
N THR A 268 -8.88 -7.34 7.39
CA THR A 268 -9.45 -7.94 8.60
C THR A 268 -9.26 -9.45 8.64
N LEU A 269 -9.32 -10.02 9.84
CA LEU A 269 -9.30 -11.49 10.00
C LEU A 269 -10.49 -12.13 9.27
N LEU A 270 -11.66 -11.48 9.28
CA LEU A 270 -12.83 -11.98 8.54
C LEU A 270 -12.58 -12.02 7.03
N GLU A 271 -11.99 -10.97 6.46
CA GLU A 271 -11.65 -10.95 5.03
C GLU A 271 -10.62 -12.02 4.69
N ALA A 272 -9.60 -12.24 5.53
CA ALA A 272 -8.61 -13.28 5.28
C ALA A 272 -9.22 -14.69 5.31
N LEU A 273 -10.06 -14.98 6.32
CA LEU A 273 -10.79 -16.25 6.40
C LEU A 273 -11.76 -16.41 5.22
N GLY A 274 -12.50 -15.35 4.86
CA GLY A 274 -13.45 -15.35 3.76
C GLY A 274 -12.81 -15.62 2.40
N ASN A 275 -11.69 -14.93 2.09
CA ASN A 275 -10.91 -15.18 0.87
C ASN A 275 -10.35 -16.61 0.82
N SER A 276 -10.12 -17.22 1.98
CA SER A 276 -9.68 -18.62 2.14
C SER A 276 -10.83 -19.63 2.14
N GLY A 277 -12.05 -19.21 1.79
CA GLY A 277 -13.24 -20.06 1.74
C GLY A 277 -13.84 -20.40 3.10
N GLY A 278 -13.37 -19.74 4.17
CA GLY A 278 -13.79 -19.97 5.55
C GLY A 278 -13.18 -21.21 6.20
N LEU A 279 -13.56 -21.44 7.45
CA LEU A 279 -13.21 -22.65 8.20
C LEU A 279 -13.79 -23.88 7.48
N SER A 280 -12.99 -24.94 7.40
CA SER A 280 -13.46 -26.23 6.87
C SER A 280 -14.54 -26.81 7.79
N PRO A 281 -15.76 -27.07 7.30
CA PRO A 281 -16.84 -27.62 8.14
C PRO A 281 -16.54 -29.07 8.59
N ASP A 282 -15.71 -29.78 7.84
CA ASP A 282 -15.42 -31.20 8.07
C ASP A 282 -14.20 -31.43 8.97
N SER A 283 -13.31 -30.44 9.07
CA SER A 283 -12.00 -30.63 9.69
C SER A 283 -11.56 -29.56 10.69
N ALA A 284 -12.13 -28.35 10.65
CA ALA A 284 -11.68 -27.26 11.51
C ALA A 284 -12.26 -27.33 12.94
N ASP A 285 -11.46 -26.93 13.92
CA ASP A 285 -11.99 -26.53 15.23
C ASP A 285 -12.28 -25.02 15.23
N GLY A 286 -13.55 -24.67 15.44
CA GLY A 286 -13.95 -23.28 15.61
C GLY A 286 -13.28 -22.60 16.80
N ASN A 287 -12.76 -23.33 17.79
CA ASN A 287 -12.00 -22.78 18.92
C ASN A 287 -10.49 -22.75 18.67
N ALA A 288 -10.01 -23.00 17.46
CA ALA A 288 -8.58 -23.01 17.16
C ALA A 288 -8.24 -22.02 16.04
N VAL A 289 -8.82 -20.82 16.07
CA VAL A 289 -8.49 -19.75 15.13
C VAL A 289 -7.46 -18.82 15.77
N TYR A 290 -6.26 -18.79 15.20
CA TYR A 290 -5.15 -18.02 15.73
C TYR A 290 -4.60 -17.03 14.71
N VAL A 291 -4.18 -15.85 15.19
CA VAL A 291 -3.33 -14.93 14.44
C VAL A 291 -1.98 -14.86 15.13
N ILE A 292 -0.95 -15.38 14.48
CA ILE A 292 0.42 -15.38 14.97
C ILE A 292 1.11 -14.15 14.39
N ARG A 293 1.45 -13.20 15.27
CA ARG A 293 2.14 -11.95 14.93
C ARG A 293 3.54 -11.99 15.51
N GLY A 294 4.52 -12.16 14.63
CA GLY A 294 5.93 -12.23 14.99
C GLY A 294 6.45 -10.89 15.55
N ALA A 295 7.39 -10.98 16.49
CA ALA A 295 8.18 -9.82 16.91
C ALA A 295 9.19 -9.43 15.81
N GLU A 296 9.45 -8.12 15.65
CA GLU A 296 10.47 -7.64 14.71
C GLU A 296 11.88 -8.15 15.04
N ASN A 297 12.14 -8.39 16.34
CA ASN A 297 13.36 -9.01 16.84
C ASN A 297 13.02 -10.01 17.95
N PHE A 298 13.08 -11.30 17.64
CA PHE A 298 12.76 -12.38 18.58
C PHE A 298 13.67 -12.44 19.82
N ALA A 299 14.84 -11.80 19.80
CA ALA A 299 15.72 -11.70 20.96
C ALA A 299 15.30 -10.59 21.95
N ALA A 300 14.61 -9.56 21.45
CA ALA A 300 14.31 -8.34 22.22
C ALA A 300 12.81 -8.15 22.51
N ALA A 301 11.92 -8.81 21.77
CA ALA A 301 10.48 -8.63 21.86
C ALA A 301 9.72 -9.95 21.82
N THR A 302 8.60 -9.99 22.53
CA THR A 302 7.69 -11.14 22.60
C THR A 302 6.74 -11.12 21.42
N SER A 303 6.64 -12.23 20.69
CA SER A 303 5.60 -12.44 19.67
C SER A 303 4.22 -12.44 20.32
N THR A 304 3.17 -12.11 19.57
CA THR A 304 1.79 -12.16 20.08
C THR A 304 0.98 -13.15 19.28
N VAL A 305 0.37 -14.11 19.97
CA VAL A 305 -0.62 -15.01 19.37
C VAL A 305 -1.99 -14.54 19.83
N TYR A 306 -2.80 -14.09 18.87
CA TYR A 306 -4.19 -13.76 19.14
C TYR A 306 -5.04 -15.00 18.93
N HIS A 307 -5.98 -15.24 19.84
CA HIS A 307 -6.87 -16.39 19.77
C HIS A 307 -8.33 -15.94 19.65
N LEU A 308 -9.04 -16.47 18.65
CA LEU A 308 -10.45 -16.23 18.43
C LEU A 308 -11.23 -17.53 18.60
N ASN A 309 -12.13 -17.55 19.58
CA ASN A 309 -13.12 -18.61 19.70
C ASN A 309 -14.29 -18.36 18.71
N ALA A 310 -14.20 -18.98 17.53
CA ALA A 310 -15.17 -18.95 16.45
C ALA A 310 -16.15 -20.14 16.41
N LYS A 311 -16.36 -20.85 17.54
CA LYS A 311 -17.38 -21.92 17.64
C LYS A 311 -18.79 -21.43 17.30
N LYS A 312 -19.07 -20.16 17.58
CA LYS A 312 -20.34 -19.50 17.25
C LYS A 312 -20.12 -18.52 16.10
N PRO A 313 -20.99 -18.48 15.07
CA PRO A 313 -20.87 -17.51 13.97
C PRO A 313 -20.81 -16.05 14.40
N THR A 314 -21.35 -15.70 15.58
CA THR A 314 -21.26 -14.33 16.14
C THR A 314 -19.83 -13.86 16.38
N ALA A 315 -18.86 -14.78 16.54
CA ALA A 315 -17.45 -14.44 16.67
C ALA A 315 -16.87 -13.75 15.43
N TYR A 316 -17.49 -13.92 14.25
CA TYR A 316 -17.08 -13.22 13.04
C TYR A 316 -17.28 -11.70 13.13
N LEU A 317 -18.14 -11.21 14.04
CA LEU A 317 -18.22 -9.78 14.35
C LEU A 317 -16.91 -9.25 14.93
N LEU A 318 -16.23 -10.06 15.76
CA LEU A 318 -14.92 -9.72 16.30
C LEU A 318 -13.84 -9.84 15.21
N ALA A 319 -13.91 -10.89 14.38
CA ALA A 319 -13.00 -11.08 13.25
C ALA A 319 -13.06 -9.93 12.22
N GLY A 320 -14.24 -9.35 11.99
CA GLY A 320 -14.42 -8.20 11.09
C GLY A 320 -13.91 -6.88 11.64
N GLN A 321 -13.59 -6.83 12.93
CA GLN A 321 -12.96 -5.68 13.58
C GLN A 321 -11.46 -5.90 13.82
N PHE A 322 -11.02 -7.16 13.92
CA PHE A 322 -9.61 -7.49 14.10
C PHE A 322 -8.80 -7.19 12.84
N GLU A 323 -7.88 -6.23 12.93
CA GLU A 323 -6.99 -5.86 11.83
C GLU A 323 -5.73 -6.72 11.81
N LEU A 324 -5.46 -7.30 10.65
CA LEU A 324 -4.22 -8.01 10.37
C LEU A 324 -3.11 -7.02 10.00
N LYS A 325 -1.88 -7.40 10.29
CA LYS A 325 -0.66 -6.71 9.88
C LYS A 325 0.09 -7.55 8.86
N ALA A 326 0.89 -6.90 8.01
CA ALA A 326 1.76 -7.59 7.08
C ALA A 326 2.59 -8.65 7.81
N GLN A 327 2.70 -9.83 7.21
CA GLN A 327 3.38 -11.03 7.72
C GLN A 327 2.66 -11.77 8.86
N ASP A 328 1.45 -11.37 9.25
CA ASP A 328 0.65 -12.20 10.16
C ASP A 328 0.37 -13.57 9.52
N VAL A 329 0.41 -14.61 10.36
CA VAL A 329 -0.01 -15.96 10.00
C VAL A 329 -1.35 -16.24 10.67
N VAL A 330 -2.39 -16.43 9.87
CA VAL A 330 -3.68 -16.92 10.32
C VAL A 330 -3.65 -18.43 10.25
N PHE A 331 -3.75 -19.10 11.40
CA PHE A 331 -3.75 -20.55 11.50
C PHE A 331 -5.08 -21.05 12.05
N VAL A 332 -5.69 -22.02 11.37
CA VAL A 332 -6.90 -22.71 11.84
C VAL A 332 -6.54 -24.14 12.22
N GLY A 333 -6.69 -24.49 13.49
CA GLY A 333 -6.38 -25.82 14.00
C GLY A 333 -7.46 -26.86 13.65
N PRO A 334 -7.08 -28.16 13.62
CA PRO A 334 -8.01 -29.24 13.37
C PRO A 334 -8.85 -29.60 14.59
N ALA A 335 -10.09 -30.04 14.34
CA ALA A 335 -10.93 -30.64 15.35
C ALA A 335 -10.30 -31.92 15.91
N ASP A 336 -10.55 -32.20 17.19
CA ASP A 336 -10.03 -33.39 17.88
C ASP A 336 -10.36 -34.69 17.12
N ILE A 337 -11.58 -34.79 16.59
CA ILE A 337 -12.03 -35.93 15.80
C ILE A 337 -11.29 -36.06 14.46
N THR A 338 -10.88 -34.94 13.86
CA THR A 338 -10.11 -34.92 12.61
C THR A 338 -8.69 -35.42 12.85
N ARG A 339 -8.07 -35.01 13.96
CA ARG A 339 -6.77 -35.54 14.39
C ARG A 339 -6.82 -37.06 14.58
N TRP A 340 -7.87 -37.55 15.24
CA TRP A 340 -8.10 -38.99 15.41
C TRP A 340 -8.33 -39.72 14.08
N SER A 341 -9.15 -39.15 13.18
CA SER A 341 -9.38 -39.72 11.85
C SER A 341 -8.08 -39.88 11.05
N ARG A 342 -7.20 -38.85 11.05
CA ARG A 342 -5.89 -38.91 10.38
C ARG A 342 -5.01 -40.03 10.92
N PHE A 343 -4.97 -40.20 12.24
CA PHE A 343 -4.25 -41.28 12.89
C PHE A 343 -4.75 -42.65 12.43
N ILE A 344 -6.07 -42.88 12.45
CA ILE A 344 -6.67 -44.14 11.99
C ILE A 344 -6.40 -44.40 10.50
N SER A 345 -6.54 -43.40 9.63
CA SER A 345 -6.26 -43.56 8.19
C SER A 345 -4.81 -43.96 7.91
N GLN A 346 -3.83 -43.42 8.66
CA GLN A 346 -2.42 -43.81 8.51
C GLN A 346 -2.16 -45.24 9.02
N LEU A 347 -2.82 -45.65 10.10
CA LEU A 347 -2.74 -47.03 10.59
C LEU A 347 -3.36 -48.02 9.59
N LEU A 348 -4.52 -47.71 9.01
CA LEU A 348 -5.17 -48.57 8.02
C LEU A 348 -4.37 -48.69 6.72
N GLY A 349 -3.69 -47.61 6.28
CA GLY A 349 -2.80 -47.63 5.13
C GLY A 349 -1.57 -48.52 5.31
N SER A 350 -1.10 -48.74 6.55
CA SER A 350 -0.02 -49.70 6.84
C SER A 350 -0.53 -51.14 7.02
N ALA A 351 -1.79 -51.33 7.43
CA ALA A 351 -2.39 -52.65 7.57
C ALA A 351 -2.57 -53.39 6.23
N SER A 352 -2.83 -52.67 5.12
CA SER A 352 -2.87 -53.26 3.76
C SER A 352 -1.50 -53.78 3.30
N VAL A 353 -0.40 -53.18 3.75
CA VAL A 353 0.96 -53.66 3.47
C VAL A 353 1.25 -54.96 4.23
N VAL A 354 0.78 -55.08 5.47
CA VAL A 354 0.93 -56.31 6.28
C VAL A 354 0.07 -57.46 5.73
N GLN A 355 -1.15 -57.18 5.26
CA GLN A 355 -2.01 -58.20 4.63
C GLN A 355 -1.42 -58.70 3.31
N THR A 356 -0.79 -57.83 2.53
CA THR A 356 -0.10 -58.22 1.29
C THR A 356 1.18 -59.02 1.59
N GLY A 357 1.95 -58.63 2.62
CA GLY A 357 3.13 -59.39 3.06
C GLY A 357 2.84 -60.78 3.65
N ALA A 358 1.67 -60.95 4.30
CA ALA A 358 1.21 -62.25 4.78
C ALA A 358 0.73 -63.17 3.64
N ALA A 359 0.24 -62.62 2.52
CA ALA A 359 -0.16 -63.38 1.34
C ALA A 359 1.03 -63.94 0.53
N PHE A 360 2.23 -63.33 0.65
CA PHE A 360 3.46 -63.83 0.03
C PHE A 360 4.18 -64.93 0.82
N ARG A 361 3.61 -65.35 1.96
CA ARG A 361 4.23 -66.34 2.86
C ARG A 361 3.52 -67.70 2.88
N ASN A 362 2.60 -67.93 1.93
CA ASN A 362 1.99 -69.23 1.64
C ASN A 362 2.40 -69.74 0.27
#